data_AF-A0A527V7A0-F1
#
_entry.id   AF-A0A527V7A0-F1
#
_cell.length_a   1.000
_cell.length_b   1.000
_cell.length_c   1.000
_cell.angle_alpha   90.00
_cell.angle_beta   90.00
_cell.angle_gamma   90.00
#
_symmetry.space_group_name_H-M   'P 1'
#
loop_
_entity.id
_entity.type
_entity.pdbx_description
1 polymer ?
#
loop_
_entity_poly.entity_id
_entity_poly.type
_entity_poly.pdbx_seq_one_letter_code
_entity_poly.pdbx_strand_id
1 'polypeptide(L)'
;MPESVPHDYSILRDAVVFLVASILVVPLVRRLGIDAVIGYLIAGLVIGPYGFGLVSEVEGTHRLAELGIVFMLFAIGLELSFDRLRTMALYVFGLGVAQVAITGAVIGAGSLAFGGTIGQAAIIGGALA
;
A
#
# COMPACT_ATOMS: atom_id res chain seq x y z
N MET A 1 -28.93 14.88 -28.91
CA MET A 1 -28.67 14.82 -27.46
C MET A 1 -27.88 13.54 -27.26
N PRO A 2 -26.54 13.56 -27.12
CA PRO A 2 -25.81 12.32 -26.93
C PRO A 2 -26.11 11.80 -25.53
N GLU A 3 -26.66 10.60 -25.45
CA GLU A 3 -26.91 9.89 -24.19
C GLU A 3 -25.57 9.65 -23.49
N SER A 4 -25.49 10.08 -22.22
CA SER A 4 -24.35 9.85 -21.35
C SER A 4 -24.14 8.35 -21.13
N VAL A 5 -23.04 7.81 -21.66
CA VAL A 5 -22.61 6.42 -21.44
C VAL A 5 -22.56 6.14 -19.92
N PRO A 6 -23.20 5.06 -19.41
CA PRO A 6 -23.21 4.76 -17.99
C PRO A 6 -21.78 4.57 -17.45
N HIS A 7 -21.43 5.28 -16.38
CA HIS A 7 -20.10 5.23 -15.73
C HIS A 7 -19.81 3.90 -15.01
N ASP A 8 -20.77 2.97 -14.91
CA ASP A 8 -20.63 1.72 -14.16
C ASP A 8 -19.73 0.67 -14.83
N TYR A 9 -19.61 0.68 -16.16
CA TYR A 9 -18.83 -0.33 -16.88
C TYR A 9 -17.31 -0.16 -16.70
N SER A 10 -16.84 1.06 -16.42
CA SER A 10 -15.41 1.38 -16.22
C SER A 10 -14.87 0.68 -14.97
N ILE A 11 -15.61 0.75 -13.86
CA ILE A 11 -15.20 0.19 -12.57
C ILE A 11 -15.11 -1.34 -12.61
N LEU A 12 -16.12 -2.00 -13.20
CA LEU A 12 -16.11 -3.47 -13.30
C LEU A 12 -14.97 -3.96 -14.20
N ARG A 13 -14.74 -3.28 -15.34
CA ARG A 13 -13.64 -3.58 -16.23
C ARG A 13 -12.31 -3.47 -15.49
N ASP A 14 -12.08 -2.38 -14.78
CA ASP A 14 -10.83 -2.14 -14.09
C ASP A 14 -10.63 -3.14 -12.94
N ALA A 15 -11.68 -3.45 -12.16
CA ALA A 15 -11.64 -4.48 -11.13
C ALA A 15 -11.26 -5.86 -11.71
N VAL A 16 -11.82 -6.24 -12.87
CA VAL A 16 -11.46 -7.49 -13.56
C VAL A 16 -10.01 -7.46 -14.02
N VAL A 17 -9.54 -6.33 -14.57
CA VAL A 17 -8.13 -6.17 -14.97
C VAL A 17 -7.20 -6.31 -13.76
N PHE A 18 -7.50 -5.66 -12.63
CA PHE A 18 -6.76 -5.81 -11.37
C PHE A 18 -6.72 -7.26 -10.89
N LEU A 19 -7.85 -7.96 -10.94
CA LEU A 19 -7.96 -9.35 -10.52
C LEU A 19 -7.11 -10.27 -11.42
N VAL A 20 -7.24 -10.14 -12.73
CA VAL A 20 -6.46 -10.92 -13.71
C VAL A 20 -4.96 -10.66 -13.55
N ALA A 21 -4.56 -9.40 -13.45
CA ALA A 21 -3.16 -9.03 -13.25
C ALA A 21 -2.60 -9.62 -11.96
N SER A 22 -3.36 -9.55 -10.86
CA SER A 22 -2.95 -10.12 -9.57
C SER A 22 -2.80 -11.64 -9.63
N ILE A 23 -3.72 -12.34 -10.30
CA ILE A 23 -3.66 -13.81 -10.46
C ILE A 23 -2.43 -14.22 -11.29
N LEU A 24 -1.97 -13.40 -12.23
CA LEU A 24 -0.78 -13.69 -13.04
C LEU A 24 0.53 -13.31 -12.32
N VAL A 25 0.59 -12.11 -11.76
CA VAL A 25 1.82 -11.53 -11.19
C VAL A 25 2.15 -12.12 -9.82
N VAL A 26 1.16 -12.26 -8.93
CA VAL A 26 1.43 -12.64 -7.52
C VAL A 26 2.02 -14.05 -7.40
N PRO A 27 1.52 -15.10 -8.11
CA PRO A 27 2.15 -16.41 -8.06
C PRO A 27 3.57 -16.41 -8.61
N LEU A 28 3.86 -15.60 -9.63
CA LEU A 28 5.20 -15.46 -10.18
C LEU A 28 6.17 -14.83 -9.16
N VAL A 29 5.74 -13.75 -8.52
CA VAL A 29 6.52 -13.04 -7.48
C VAL A 29 6.72 -13.93 -6.25
N ARG A 30 5.70 -14.67 -5.82
CA ARG A 30 5.80 -15.66 -4.72
C ARG A 30 6.77 -16.79 -5.05
N ARG A 31 6.87 -17.24 -6.31
CA ARG A 31 7.88 -18.24 -6.72
C ARG A 31 9.30 -17.73 -6.58
N LEU A 32 9.51 -16.42 -6.62
CA LEU A 32 10.81 -15.79 -6.37
C LEU A 32 11.09 -15.60 -4.85
N GLY A 33 10.19 -16.05 -3.96
CA GLY A 33 10.31 -15.88 -2.52
C GLY A 33 9.94 -14.48 -2.01
N ILE A 34 9.30 -13.65 -2.84
CA ILE A 34 8.90 -12.29 -2.49
C ILE A 34 7.49 -12.32 -1.89
N ASP A 35 7.23 -11.44 -0.92
CA ASP A 35 5.93 -11.31 -0.28
C ASP A 35 4.80 -10.91 -1.26
N ALA A 36 3.59 -11.35 -0.96
CA ALA A 36 2.42 -11.12 -1.79
C ALA A 36 2.07 -9.63 -1.93
N VAL A 37 2.28 -8.82 -0.88
CA VAL A 37 1.97 -7.38 -0.89
C VAL A 37 2.79 -6.68 -1.97
N ILE A 38 4.09 -6.99 -2.05
CA ILE A 38 4.97 -6.46 -3.11
C ILE A 38 4.47 -6.92 -4.49
N GLY A 39 4.01 -8.16 -4.61
CA GLY A 39 3.39 -8.66 -5.84
C GLY A 39 2.17 -7.86 -6.30
N TYR A 40 1.28 -7.48 -5.37
CA TYR A 40 0.13 -6.62 -5.69
C TYR A 40 0.55 -5.21 -6.13
N LEU A 41 1.58 -4.63 -5.50
CA LEU A 41 2.13 -3.33 -5.91
C LEU A 41 2.73 -3.37 -7.32
N ILE A 42 3.49 -4.42 -7.64
CA ILE A 42 4.05 -4.63 -8.98
C ILE A 42 2.93 -4.80 -10.01
N ALA A 43 1.90 -5.58 -9.70
CA ALA A 43 0.76 -5.75 -10.60
C ALA A 43 0.09 -4.40 -10.90
N GLY A 44 -0.14 -3.58 -9.88
CA GLY A 44 -0.68 -2.23 -10.02
C GLY A 44 0.21 -1.30 -10.86
N LEU A 45 1.53 -1.34 -10.65
CA LEU A 45 2.50 -0.58 -11.46
C LEU A 45 2.46 -0.99 -12.93
N VAL A 46 2.36 -2.31 -13.20
CA VAL A 46 2.36 -2.87 -14.56
C VAL A 46 1.08 -2.54 -15.32
N ILE A 47 -0.09 -2.54 -14.69
CA ILE A 47 -1.36 -2.23 -15.38
C ILE A 47 -1.74 -0.75 -15.34
N GLY A 48 -1.14 0.02 -14.43
CA GLY A 48 -1.38 1.44 -14.27
C GLY A 48 -0.87 2.27 -15.45
N PRO A 49 -1.06 3.61 -15.40
CA PRO A 49 -0.76 4.52 -16.51
C PRO A 49 0.73 4.53 -16.90
N TYR A 50 1.62 4.22 -15.96
CA TYR A 50 3.07 4.16 -16.20
C TYR A 50 3.57 2.79 -16.68
N GLY A 51 2.70 1.78 -16.70
CA GLY A 51 2.98 0.45 -17.24
C GLY A 51 2.38 0.30 -18.64
N PHE A 52 1.42 -0.62 -18.77
CA PHE A 52 0.68 -0.87 -20.01
C PHE A 52 -0.52 0.07 -20.20
N GLY A 53 -0.88 0.89 -19.20
CA GLY A 53 -1.99 1.85 -19.31
C GLY A 53 -3.37 1.22 -19.49
N LEU A 54 -3.60 0.03 -18.92
CA LEU A 54 -4.90 -0.64 -19.00
C LEU A 54 -5.96 0.05 -18.12
N VAL A 55 -5.51 0.72 -17.05
CA VAL A 55 -6.30 1.48 -16.09
C VAL A 55 -5.80 2.93 -16.08
N SER A 56 -6.68 3.87 -16.45
CA SER A 56 -6.34 5.29 -16.66
C SER A 56 -7.08 6.25 -15.72
N GLU A 57 -8.27 5.86 -15.22
CA GLU A 57 -9.06 6.67 -14.31
C GLU A 57 -8.66 6.41 -12.85
N VAL A 58 -7.87 7.32 -12.31
CA VAL A 58 -7.36 7.25 -10.93
C VAL A 58 -8.46 7.53 -9.91
N GLU A 59 -9.45 8.37 -10.24
CA GLU A 59 -10.48 8.85 -9.30
C GLU A 59 -11.40 7.73 -8.78
N GLY A 60 -11.92 6.88 -9.67
CA GLY A 60 -12.78 5.74 -9.30
C GLY A 60 -12.01 4.64 -8.57
N THR A 61 -10.76 4.41 -9.00
CA THR A 61 -9.85 3.42 -8.41
C THR A 61 -9.42 3.82 -6.99
N HIS A 62 -9.30 5.12 -6.69
CA HIS A 62 -8.86 5.60 -5.38
C HIS A 62 -9.82 5.17 -4.25
N ARG A 63 -11.14 5.32 -4.44
CA ARG A 63 -12.13 4.89 -3.45
C ARG A 63 -12.12 3.38 -3.20
N LEU A 64 -11.88 2.58 -4.25
CA LEU A 64 -11.71 1.14 -4.11
C LEU A 64 -10.45 0.78 -3.32
N ALA A 65 -9.35 1.51 -3.54
CA ALA A 65 -8.11 1.31 -2.80
C ALA A 65 -8.26 1.69 -1.32
N GLU A 66 -8.92 2.81 -1.01
CA GLU A 66 -9.24 3.20 0.37
C GLU A 66 -10.05 2.11 1.08
N LEU A 67 -11.11 1.62 0.43
CA LEU A 67 -11.93 0.54 0.97
C LEU A 67 -11.13 -0.76 1.15
N GLY A 68 -10.25 -1.08 0.21
CA GLY A 68 -9.33 -2.22 0.29
C GLY A 68 -8.37 -2.13 1.49
N ILE A 69 -7.78 -0.96 1.74
CA ILE A 69 -6.92 -0.72 2.90
C ILE A 69 -7.72 -0.84 4.20
N VAL A 70 -8.94 -0.30 4.25
CA VAL A 70 -9.82 -0.43 5.43
C VAL A 70 -10.15 -1.90 5.70
N PHE A 71 -10.51 -2.68 4.69
CA PHE A 71 -10.78 -4.11 4.85
C PHE A 71 -9.53 -4.90 5.23
N MET A 72 -8.36 -4.54 4.70
CA MET A 72 -7.08 -5.16 5.08
C MET A 72 -6.77 -4.90 6.55
N LEU A 73 -6.85 -3.64 7.00
CA LEU A 73 -6.62 -3.28 8.39
C LEU A 73 -7.65 -3.92 9.34
N PHE A 74 -8.90 -4.04 8.89
CA PHE A 74 -9.95 -4.75 9.62
C PHE A 74 -9.64 -6.25 9.75
N ALA A 75 -9.24 -6.91 8.66
CA ALA A 75 -8.86 -8.33 8.67
C ALA A 75 -7.64 -8.59 9.57
N ILE A 76 -6.62 -7.74 9.48
CA ILE A 76 -5.46 -7.78 10.39
C ILE A 76 -5.92 -7.64 11.85
N GLY A 77 -6.88 -6.75 12.12
CA GLY A 77 -7.48 -6.57 13.44
C GLY A 77 -8.24 -7.80 13.94
N LEU A 78 -8.96 -8.51 13.06
CA LEU A 78 -9.66 -9.76 13.41
C LEU A 78 -8.70 -10.93 13.68
N GLU A 79 -7.54 -10.97 13.03
CA GLU A 79 -6.50 -11.99 13.22
C GLU A 79 -5.71 -11.79 14.52
N LEU A 80 -5.67 -10.55 15.03
CA LEU A 80 -5.02 -10.18 16.30
C LEU A 80 -5.96 -10.37 17.50
N SER A 81 -5.72 -11.42 18.30
CA SER A 81 -6.38 -11.56 19.60
C SER A 81 -5.71 -10.70 20.69
N PHE A 82 -6.48 -10.31 21.71
CA PHE A 82 -5.96 -9.51 22.82
C PHE A 82 -4.81 -10.20 23.56
N ASP A 83 -4.90 -11.52 23.76
CA ASP A 83 -3.84 -12.30 24.40
C ASP A 83 -2.57 -12.31 23.55
N ARG A 84 -2.72 -12.49 22.23
CA ARG A 84 -1.58 -12.45 21.29
C ARG A 84 -0.91 -11.09 21.34
N LEU A 85 -1.70 -10.01 21.32
CA LEU A 85 -1.22 -8.64 21.42
C LEU A 85 -0.46 -8.41 22.73
N ARG A 86 -0.96 -8.92 23.85
CA ARG A 86 -0.30 -8.79 25.17
C ARG A 86 1.03 -9.54 25.22
N THR A 87 1.12 -10.74 24.67
CA THR A 87 2.38 -11.50 24.59
C THR A 87 3.43 -10.77 23.76
N MET A 88 3.00 -10.12 22.68
CA MET A 88 3.90 -9.34 21.82
C MET A 88 3.99 -7.86 22.21
N ALA A 89 3.34 -7.40 23.28
CA ALA A 89 3.19 -5.98 23.60
C ALA A 89 4.54 -5.29 23.82
N LEU A 90 5.48 -5.96 24.51
CA LEU A 90 6.83 -5.42 24.70
C LEU A 90 7.58 -5.30 23.36
N TYR A 91 7.40 -6.26 22.46
CA TYR A 91 8.02 -6.25 21.14
C TYR A 91 7.40 -5.17 20.23
N VAL A 92 6.08 -5.04 20.22
CA VAL A 92 5.37 -4.08 19.36
C VAL A 92 5.46 -2.66 19.90
N PHE A 93 5.12 -2.44 21.17
CA PHE A 93 5.08 -1.10 21.76
C PHE A 93 6.42 -0.63 22.33
N GLY A 94 7.31 -1.55 22.72
CA GLY A 94 8.66 -1.20 23.17
C GLY A 94 9.62 -1.12 21.99
N LEU A 95 9.98 -2.28 21.46
CA LEU A 95 10.95 -2.40 20.36
C LEU A 95 10.44 -1.75 19.06
N GLY A 96 9.16 -1.92 18.71
CA GLY A 96 8.58 -1.32 17.51
C GLY A 96 8.59 0.21 17.54
N VAL A 97 8.20 0.82 18.67
CA VAL A 97 8.26 2.29 18.82
C VAL A 97 9.70 2.79 18.80
N ALA A 98 10.62 2.08 19.46
CA ALA A 98 12.04 2.43 19.41
C ALA A 98 12.61 2.30 17.99
N GLN A 99 12.23 1.25 17.26
CA GLN A 99 12.62 1.07 15.86
C GLN A 99 12.12 2.26 15.03
N VAL A 100 10.82 2.56 15.05
CA VAL A 100 10.22 3.67 14.28
C VAL A 100 10.87 5.01 14.63
N ALA A 101 11.12 5.27 15.92
CA ALA A 101 11.79 6.49 16.34
C ALA A 101 13.22 6.60 15.78
N ILE A 102 13.99 5.49 15.83
CA ILE A 102 15.38 5.47 15.37
C ILE A 102 15.45 5.52 13.84
N THR A 103 14.69 4.67 13.11
CA THR A 103 14.66 4.65 11.65
C THR A 103 14.15 5.98 11.11
N GLY A 104 13.09 6.53 11.69
CA GLY A 104 12.56 7.83 11.33
C GLY A 104 13.54 8.97 11.56
N ALA A 105 14.26 8.96 12.69
CA ALA A 105 15.30 9.94 12.95
C ALA A 105 16.49 9.82 11.99
N VAL A 106 16.94 8.60 11.67
CA VAL A 106 18.04 8.35 10.72
C VAL A 106 17.65 8.78 9.31
N ILE A 107 16.48 8.38 8.83
CA ILE A 107 15.96 8.75 7.51
C ILE A 107 15.73 10.27 7.43
N GLY A 108 15.11 10.86 8.46
CA GLY A 108 14.89 12.30 8.57
C GLY A 108 16.19 13.10 8.59
N ALA A 109 17.20 12.65 9.34
CA ALA A 109 18.53 13.27 9.34
C ALA A 109 19.21 13.19 7.97
N GLY A 110 19.04 12.07 7.25
CA GLY A 110 19.46 11.95 5.85
C GLY A 110 18.84 13.03 4.97
N SER A 111 17.52 13.25 5.09
CA SER A 111 16.82 14.32 4.34
C SER A 111 17.38 15.71 4.65
N LEU A 112 17.70 16.02 5.91
CA LEU A 112 18.34 17.29 6.29
C LEU A 112 19.73 17.44 5.68
N ALA A 113 20.51 16.35 5.62
CA ALA A 113 21.85 16.37 5.02
C ALA A 113 21.81 16.67 3.51
N PHE A 114 20.71 16.35 2.83
CA PHE A 114 20.47 16.72 1.42
C PHE A 114 19.82 18.11 1.25
N GLY A 115 19.78 18.93 2.31
CA GLY A 115 19.24 20.29 2.26
C GLY A 115 17.72 20.39 2.48
N GLY A 116 17.09 19.30 2.94
CA GLY A 116 15.68 19.31 3.34
C GLY A 116 15.40 20.18 4.57
N THR A 117 14.17 20.67 4.68
CA THR A 117 13.69 21.39 5.87
C THR A 117 13.32 20.43 7.01
N ILE A 118 13.21 20.95 8.23
CA ILE A 118 12.77 20.17 9.41
C ILE A 118 11.39 19.53 9.17
N GLY A 119 10.47 20.24 8.50
CA GLY A 119 9.15 19.70 8.16
C GLY A 119 9.23 18.52 7.19
N GLN A 120 10.06 18.61 6.15
CA GLN A 120 10.26 17.51 5.20
C GLN A 120 10.95 16.32 5.86
N ALA A 121 11.92 16.56 6.75
CA ALA A 121 12.58 15.52 7.50
C ALA A 121 11.60 14.75 8.40
N ALA A 122 10.69 15.45 9.07
CA ALA A 122 9.65 14.83 9.90
C ALA A 122 8.67 13.99 9.06
N ILE A 123 8.22 14.50 7.90
CA ILE A 123 7.29 13.79 7.02
C ILE A 123 7.95 12.56 6.41
N ILE A 124 9.13 12.70 5.82
CA ILE A 124 9.83 11.59 5.15
C ILE A 124 10.28 10.55 6.17
N GLY A 125 10.83 10.99 7.30
CA GLY A 125 11.21 10.13 8.40
C GLY A 125 10.01 9.35 8.93
N GLY A 126 8.91 10.02 9.26
CA GLY A 126 7.70 9.36 9.78
C GLY A 126 6.99 8.44 8.78
N ALA A 127 7.04 8.75 7.48
CA ALA A 127 6.39 7.94 6.46
C ALA A 127 7.14 6.64 6.12
N LEU A 128 8.46 6.59 6.35
CA LEU A 128 9.33 5.47 5.97
C LEU A 128 9.90 4.67 7.16
N ALA A 129 9.67 5.14 8.39
CA ALA A 129 10.19 4.56 9.62
C ALA A 129 9.62 3.18 9.98
#